data_AF-A0A382T9R7-F1
#
_entry.id   AF-A0A382T9R7-F1
#
_cell.length_a   1.000
_cell.length_b   1.000
_cell.length_c   1.000
_cell.angle_alpha   90.00
_cell.angle_beta   90.00
_cell.angle_gamma   90.00
#
_symmetry.space_group_name_H-M   'P 1'
#
loop_
_entity.id
_entity.type
_entity.pdbx_description
1 polymer ?
#
loop_
_entity_poly.entity_id
_entity_poly.type
_entity_poly.pdbx_seq_one_letter_code
_entity_poly.pdbx_strand_id
1 'polypeptide(L)'
;TSLSATDQAIIEAAATSENDIMMSEYNANNGTYLKKLVEEQGVIVKEFNDDVYDGFAEASAEVYAEVVEHSDLARRTHESFVKARAEIGAWMKLSDGAYLKQRNRALGV
;
A
#
# COMPACT_ATOMS: atom_id res chain seq x y z
N THR A 1 36.73 -4.95 5.22
CA THR A 1 36.31 -6.36 5.26
C THR A 1 34.88 -6.43 4.78
N SER A 2 34.55 -7.33 3.86
CA SER A 2 33.18 -7.56 3.38
C SER A 2 32.55 -8.74 4.13
N LEU A 3 31.22 -8.73 4.25
CA LEU A 3 30.44 -9.85 4.79
C LEU A 3 30.62 -11.11 3.93
N SER A 4 30.55 -12.29 4.55
CA SER A 4 30.53 -13.55 3.79
C SER A 4 29.23 -13.69 2.98
N ALA A 5 29.22 -14.57 1.98
CA ALA A 5 28.00 -14.83 1.20
C ALA A 5 26.86 -15.37 2.09
N THR A 6 27.19 -16.16 3.10
CA THR A 6 26.21 -16.67 4.08
C THR A 6 25.63 -15.52 4.91
N ASP A 7 26.46 -14.58 5.37
CA ASP A 7 25.98 -13.43 6.15
C ASP A 7 25.07 -12.54 5.30
N GLN A 8 25.44 -12.29 4.04
CA GLN A 8 24.61 -11.51 3.10
C GLN A 8 23.25 -12.18 2.90
N ALA A 9 23.23 -13.51 2.65
CA ALA A 9 22.00 -14.27 2.47
C ALA A 9 21.11 -14.26 3.72
N ILE A 10 21.69 -14.35 4.92
CA ILE A 10 20.95 -14.26 6.18
C ILE A 10 20.28 -12.89 6.32
N ILE A 11 20.99 -11.81 5.99
CA ILE A 11 20.44 -10.45 6.06
C ILE A 11 19.28 -10.28 5.08
N GLU A 12 19.45 -10.73 3.83
CA GLU A 12 18.39 -10.68 2.81
C GLU A 12 17.15 -11.48 3.23
N ALA A 13 17.35 -12.68 3.77
CA ALA A 13 16.27 -13.54 4.25
C ALA A 13 15.54 -12.91 5.45
N ALA A 14 16.28 -12.36 6.42
CA ALA A 14 15.69 -11.68 7.56
C ALA A 14 14.87 -10.47 7.13
N ALA A 15 15.41 -9.61 6.27
CA ALA A 15 14.70 -8.42 5.78
C ALA A 15 13.43 -8.78 5.00
N THR A 16 13.50 -9.83 4.17
CA THR A 16 12.33 -10.32 3.41
C THR A 16 11.27 -10.89 4.35
N SER A 17 11.67 -11.70 5.32
CA SER A 17 10.75 -12.29 6.30
C SER A 17 10.05 -11.22 7.14
N GLU A 18 10.79 -10.21 7.61
CA GLU A 18 10.20 -9.14 8.42
C GLU A 18 9.25 -8.26 7.60
N ASN A 19 9.52 -8.02 6.31
CA ASN A 19 8.58 -7.33 5.43
C ASN A 19 7.21 -8.04 5.38
N ASP A 20 7.20 -9.37 5.35
CA ASP A 20 5.98 -10.16 5.28
C ASP A 20 5.29 -10.33 6.64
N ILE A 21 6.07 -10.56 7.70
CA ILE A 21 5.56 -10.69 9.08
C ILE A 21 4.92 -9.38 9.53
N MET A 22 5.59 -8.24 9.32
CA MET A 22 5.09 -6.93 9.72
C MET A 22 3.70 -6.66 9.12
N MET A 23 3.50 -6.91 7.83
CA MET A 23 2.19 -6.72 7.18
C MET A 23 1.11 -7.65 7.77
N SER A 24 1.49 -8.90 8.11
CA SER A 24 0.59 -9.88 8.72
C SER A 24 0.17 -9.45 10.13
N GLU A 25 1.11 -8.96 10.93
CA GLU A 25 0.84 -8.44 12.28
C GLU A 25 -0.05 -7.21 12.26
N TYR A 26 0.17 -6.26 11.32
CA TYR A 26 -0.71 -5.11 11.16
C TYR A 26 -2.14 -5.54 10.84
N ASN A 27 -2.33 -6.47 9.90
CA ASN A 27 -3.67 -6.95 9.53
C ASN A 27 -4.37 -7.70 10.67
N ALA A 28 -3.63 -8.47 11.47
CA ALA A 28 -4.18 -9.15 12.63
C ALA A 28 -4.65 -8.17 13.73
N ASN A 29 -3.95 -7.05 13.90
CA ASN A 29 -4.16 -6.14 15.02
C ASN A 29 -5.05 -4.93 14.68
N ASN A 30 -5.02 -4.42 13.45
CA ASN A 30 -5.68 -3.17 13.07
C ASN A 30 -7.19 -3.17 13.36
N GLY A 31 -7.89 -4.27 13.09
CA GLY A 31 -9.34 -4.38 13.37
C GLY A 31 -9.65 -4.25 14.87
N THR A 32 -8.85 -4.90 15.71
CA THR A 32 -9.00 -4.85 17.17
C THR A 32 -8.78 -3.43 17.70
N TYR A 33 -7.72 -2.76 17.25
CA TYR A 33 -7.39 -1.42 17.76
C TYR A 33 -8.27 -0.33 17.18
N LEU A 34 -8.71 -0.43 15.91
CA LEU A 34 -9.70 0.48 15.35
C LEU A 34 -11.01 0.43 16.14
N LYS A 35 -11.47 -0.77 16.50
CA LYS A 35 -12.65 -0.95 17.36
C LYS A 35 -12.48 -0.23 18.70
N LYS A 36 -11.33 -0.39 19.36
CA LYS A 36 -11.04 0.31 20.63
C LYS A 36 -11.04 1.83 20.48
N LEU A 37 -10.43 2.36 19.41
CA LEU A 37 -10.42 3.80 19.15
C LEU A 37 -11.85 4.36 19.06
N VAL A 38 -12.74 3.67 18.34
CA VAL A 38 -14.13 4.10 18.16
C VAL A 38 -14.93 3.92 19.45
N GLU A 39 -14.92 2.73 20.04
CA GLU A 39 -15.82 2.36 21.15
C GLU A 39 -15.36 2.91 22.50
N GLU A 40 -14.05 2.91 22.77
CA GLU A 40 -13.51 3.27 24.09
C GLU A 40 -13.04 4.73 24.14
N GLN A 41 -12.55 5.27 23.02
CA GLN A 41 -11.94 6.61 22.97
C GLN A 41 -12.82 7.64 22.25
N GLY A 42 -13.96 7.22 21.68
CA GLY A 42 -14.91 8.11 21.02
C GLY A 42 -14.43 8.68 19.69
N VAL A 43 -13.46 8.03 19.03
CA VAL A 43 -12.99 8.45 17.71
C VAL A 43 -14.10 8.28 16.67
N ILE A 44 -14.31 9.31 15.86
CA ILE A 44 -15.26 9.29 14.75
C ILE A 44 -14.49 9.07 13.45
N VAL A 45 -14.62 7.87 12.87
CA VAL A 45 -14.03 7.57 11.56
C VAL A 45 -14.78 8.35 10.48
N LYS A 46 -14.02 9.03 9.61
CA LYS A 46 -14.53 9.79 8.46
C LYS A 46 -13.80 9.37 7.20
N GLU A 47 -14.50 9.45 6.09
CA GLU A 47 -13.95 9.27 4.75
C GLU A 47 -13.73 10.65 4.12
N PHE A 48 -12.69 10.79 3.31
CA PHE A 48 -12.55 11.95 2.43
C PHE A 48 -13.60 11.87 1.32
N ASN A 49 -14.09 13.03 0.86
CA ASN A 49 -15.01 13.06 -0.27
C ASN A 49 -14.25 12.93 -1.60
N ASP A 50 -15.02 12.76 -2.68
CA ASP A 50 -14.47 12.62 -4.04
C ASP A 50 -13.59 13.82 -4.43
N ASP A 51 -14.01 15.05 -4.12
CA ASP A 51 -13.24 16.27 -4.42
C ASP A 51 -11.83 16.24 -3.80
N VAL A 52 -11.70 15.72 -2.57
CA VAL A 52 -10.40 15.60 -1.90
C VAL A 52 -9.54 14.51 -2.55
N TYR A 53 -10.14 13.37 -2.91
CA TYR A 53 -9.42 12.30 -3.63
C TYR A 53 -8.96 12.74 -5.02
N ASP A 54 -9.80 13.48 -5.75
CA ASP A 54 -9.47 14.06 -7.05
C ASP A 54 -8.33 15.09 -6.91
N GLY A 55 -8.37 15.93 -5.87
CA GLY A 55 -7.29 16.84 -5.54
C GLY A 55 -5.96 16.13 -5.22
N PHE A 56 -6.00 15.00 -4.49
CA PHE A 56 -4.79 14.19 -4.27
C PHE A 56 -4.23 13.64 -5.58
N ALA A 57 -5.08 13.22 -6.51
CA ALA A 57 -4.66 12.70 -7.79
C ALA A 57 -4.00 13.77 -8.66
N GLU A 58 -4.61 14.97 -8.73
CA GLU A 58 -4.07 16.11 -9.46
C GLU A 58 -2.70 16.54 -8.91
N ALA A 59 -2.62 16.82 -7.60
CA ALA A 59 -1.36 17.23 -6.97
C ALA A 59 -0.26 16.17 -7.10
N SER A 60 -0.62 14.89 -6.99
CA SER A 60 0.35 13.80 -7.18
C SER A 60 0.86 13.75 -8.63
N ALA A 61 0.00 13.99 -9.61
CA ALA A 61 0.39 14.03 -11.01
C ALA A 61 1.38 15.17 -11.30
N GLU A 62 1.15 16.37 -10.73
CA GLU A 62 2.06 17.51 -10.84
C GLU A 62 3.43 17.20 -10.23
N VAL A 63 3.47 16.64 -9.00
CA VAL A 63 4.73 16.26 -8.35
C VAL A 63 5.50 15.25 -9.20
N TYR A 64 4.82 14.24 -9.75
CA TYR A 64 5.51 13.26 -10.58
C TYR A 64 5.99 13.82 -11.93
N ALA A 65 5.30 14.80 -12.49
CA ALA A 65 5.77 15.52 -13.68
C ALA A 65 7.11 16.22 -13.42
N GLU A 66 7.34 16.75 -12.22
CA GLU A 66 8.63 17.32 -11.83
C GLU A 66 9.68 16.24 -11.51
N VAL A 67 9.28 15.16 -10.82
CA VAL A 67 10.19 14.07 -10.43
C VAL A 67 10.85 13.40 -11.64
N VAL A 68 10.10 13.18 -12.73
CA VAL A 68 10.65 12.52 -13.93
C VAL A 68 11.66 13.39 -14.68
N GLU A 69 11.63 14.70 -14.49
CA GLU A 69 12.60 15.63 -15.08
C GLU A 69 13.91 15.69 -14.29
N HIS A 70 13.89 15.32 -13.00
CA HIS A 70 15.05 15.40 -12.12
C HIS A 70 16.22 14.51 -12.58
N SER A 71 15.96 13.28 -13.06
CA SER A 71 17.02 12.40 -13.58
C SER A 71 16.48 11.25 -14.45
N ASP A 72 17.37 10.66 -15.27
CA ASP A 72 17.07 9.43 -16.01
C ASP A 72 16.64 8.28 -15.09
N LEU A 73 17.30 8.14 -13.94
CA LEU A 73 16.93 7.11 -12.97
C LEU A 73 15.51 7.34 -12.43
N ALA A 74 15.17 8.57 -12.05
CA ALA A 74 13.85 8.91 -11.55
C ALA A 74 12.76 8.62 -12.59
N ARG A 75 13.01 9.00 -13.86
CA ARG A 75 12.11 8.72 -14.98
C ARG A 75 11.87 7.22 -15.15
N ARG A 76 12.92 6.41 -15.28
CA ARG A 76 12.78 4.96 -15.48
C ARG A 76 12.10 4.26 -14.30
N THR A 77 12.39 4.69 -13.07
CA THR A 77 11.72 4.18 -11.87
C THR A 77 10.24 4.53 -11.87
N HIS A 78 9.87 5.77 -12.21
CA HIS A 78 8.48 6.19 -12.29
C HIS A 78 7.73 5.42 -13.40
N GLU A 79 8.30 5.33 -14.61
CA GLU A 79 7.75 4.59 -15.73
C GLU A 79 7.49 3.11 -15.39
N SER A 80 8.47 2.45 -14.73
CA SER A 80 8.32 1.08 -14.25
C SER A 80 7.18 0.97 -13.22
N PHE A 81 7.11 1.90 -12.27
CA PHE A 81 6.07 1.92 -11.25
C PHE A 81 4.68 2.10 -11.84
N VAL A 82 4.47 3.10 -12.71
CA VAL A 82 3.14 3.37 -13.28
C VAL A 82 2.65 2.22 -14.16
N LYS A 83 3.56 1.56 -14.89
CA LYS A 83 3.24 0.35 -15.66
C LYS A 83 2.75 -0.77 -14.73
N ALA A 84 3.54 -1.10 -13.70
CA ALA A 84 3.18 -2.13 -12.75
C ALA A 84 1.86 -1.81 -12.02
N ARG A 85 1.66 -0.55 -11.60
CA ARG A 85 0.42 -0.09 -10.96
C ARG A 85 -0.79 -0.30 -11.86
N ALA A 86 -0.68 0.01 -13.15
CA ALA A 86 -1.78 -0.18 -14.09
C ALA A 86 -2.13 -1.67 -14.28
N GLU A 87 -1.12 -2.52 -14.52
CA GLU A 87 -1.30 -3.95 -14.75
C GLU A 87 -1.86 -4.65 -13.50
N ILE A 88 -1.23 -4.44 -12.34
CA ILE A 88 -1.63 -5.06 -11.08
C ILE A 88 -2.98 -4.50 -10.60
N GLY A 89 -3.19 -3.19 -10.70
CA GLY A 89 -4.44 -2.55 -10.29
C GLY A 89 -5.65 -3.03 -11.09
N ALA A 90 -5.48 -3.21 -12.41
CA ALA A 90 -6.52 -3.79 -13.26
C ALA A 90 -6.91 -5.21 -12.82
N TRP A 91 -5.93 -6.03 -12.45
CA TRP A 91 -6.17 -7.36 -11.89
C TRP A 91 -6.85 -7.30 -10.51
N MET A 92 -6.30 -6.52 -9.56
CA MET A 92 -6.83 -6.39 -8.19
C MET A 92 -8.28 -5.91 -8.15
N LYS A 93 -8.68 -5.05 -9.10
CA LYS A 93 -10.08 -4.61 -9.26
C LYS A 93 -11.02 -5.79 -9.52
N LEU A 94 -10.57 -6.80 -10.27
CA LEU A 94 -11.37 -7.96 -10.66
C LEU A 94 -11.28 -9.11 -9.66
N SER A 95 -10.18 -9.22 -8.93
CA SER A 95 -9.95 -10.24 -7.92
C SER A 95 -10.36 -9.75 -6.52
N ASP A 96 -9.40 -9.32 -5.71
CA ASP A 96 -9.58 -9.04 -4.28
C ASP A 96 -10.60 -7.93 -4.04
N GLY A 97 -10.53 -6.83 -4.80
CA GLY A 97 -11.47 -5.71 -4.66
C GLY A 97 -12.91 -6.13 -4.91
N ALA A 98 -13.15 -6.92 -5.96
CA ALA A 98 -14.48 -7.45 -6.27
C ALA A 98 -14.94 -8.46 -5.21
N TYR A 99 -14.08 -9.42 -4.84
CA TYR A 99 -14.41 -10.45 -3.86
C TYR A 99 -14.74 -9.84 -2.49
N LEU A 100 -13.88 -8.96 -1.95
CA LEU A 100 -14.06 -8.33 -0.65
C LEU A 100 -15.39 -7.57 -0.59
N LYS A 101 -15.71 -6.79 -1.63
CA LYS A 101 -16.98 -6.07 -1.73
C LYS A 101 -18.18 -7.01 -1.67
N GLN A 102 -18.17 -8.11 -2.44
CA GLN A 102 -19.29 -9.05 -2.50
C GLN A 102 -19.43 -9.88 -1.23
N ARG A 103 -18.31 -10.35 -0.66
CA ARG A 103 -18.26 -11.12 0.59
C ARG A 103 -18.81 -10.28 1.75
N ASN A 104 -18.32 -9.05 1.90
CA ASN A 104 -18.74 -8.16 2.98
C ASN A 104 -20.25 -7.85 2.88
N ARG A 105 -20.76 -7.55 1.68
CA ARG A 105 -22.20 -7.41 1.45
C ARG A 105 -22.99 -8.65 1.88
N ALA A 106 -22.52 -9.85 1.52
CA ALA A 106 -23.23 -11.09 1.84
C ALA A 106 -23.21 -11.42 3.35
N LEU A 107 -22.16 -11.01 4.07
CA LEU A 107 -22.01 -11.23 5.51
C LEU A 107 -22.58 -10.09 6.36
N GLY A 108 -22.92 -8.94 5.77
CA GLY A 108 -23.40 -7.76 6.50
C GLY A 108 -22.32 -7.11 7.36
N VAL A 109 -21.06 -7.15 6.90
CA VAL A 109 -19.89 -6.53 7.54
C VAL A 109 -19.29 -5.43 6.68
#